data_AF-A0A101XGH5-F1
#
_entry.id   AF-A0A101XGH5-F1
#
_cell.length_a   1.000
_cell.length_b   1.000
_cell.length_c   1.000
_cell.angle_alpha   90.00
_cell.angle_beta   90.00
_cell.angle_gamma   90.00
#
_symmetry.space_group_name_H-M   'P 1'
#
loop_
_entity.id
_entity.type
_entity.pdbx_description
1 polymer ?
#
loop_
_entity_poly.entity_id
_entity_poly.type
_entity_poly.pdbx_seq_one_letter_code
_entity_poly.pdbx_strand_id
1 'polypeptide(L)'
;MTSDGNYQWSYTLYDQGAVVAVAFTAVDASGYASGTADDFWVYWDDLTIQYSACPPPAGWSVAGSYVWQSYTYLLVSGSATAYRGLVGGALTYVANFSGVGAYAVFDSSLGVIFGVSVSGSLFTALCGGLSTPLGFLPAARYVELRPLNGFGDVIIRDQYGAILARYGCIYTAAPQFVGFRGGLLRVYNVTALG
;
A
#
# COMPACT_ATOMS: atom_id res chain seq x y z
N MET A 1 33.59 6.12 30.63
CA MET A 1 32.56 5.22 30.10
C MET A 1 33.19 4.44 28.96
N THR A 2 33.46 3.17 29.17
CA THR A 2 33.88 2.25 28.10
C THR A 2 32.69 1.34 27.83
N SER A 3 32.03 1.52 26.70
CA SER A 3 31.01 0.58 26.24
C SER A 3 31.01 0.53 24.72
N ASP A 4 32.10 -0.01 24.15
CA ASP A 4 32.21 -0.35 22.72
C ASP A 4 31.66 -1.77 22.48
N GLY A 5 30.41 -2.01 22.90
CA GLY A 5 29.74 -3.29 22.65
C GLY A 5 28.97 -3.23 21.33
N ASN A 6 29.38 -3.99 20.33
CA ASN A 6 28.53 -4.24 19.16
C ASN A 6 27.69 -5.49 19.42
N TYR A 7 26.37 -5.35 19.28
CA TYR A 7 25.43 -6.43 19.47
C TYR A 7 24.68 -6.68 18.17
N GLN A 8 24.73 -7.92 17.70
CA GLN A 8 23.95 -8.37 16.56
C GLN A 8 22.93 -9.41 17.03
N TRP A 9 21.67 -9.16 16.71
CA TRP A 9 20.58 -10.10 16.94
C TRP A 9 19.90 -10.42 15.62
N SER A 10 19.53 -11.67 15.43
CA SER A 10 18.72 -12.12 14.31
C SER A 10 17.47 -12.79 14.83
N TYR A 11 16.32 -12.42 14.28
CA TYR A 11 15.06 -13.08 14.57
C TYR A 11 14.29 -13.33 13.28
N THR A 12 13.82 -14.55 13.11
CA THR A 12 12.94 -14.92 11.99
C THR A 12 11.51 -14.93 12.51
N LEU A 13 10.67 -14.08 11.93
CA LEU A 13 9.23 -14.18 12.10
C LEU A 13 8.73 -15.31 11.19
N TYR A 14 8.09 -16.32 11.78
CA TYR A 14 7.54 -17.46 11.04
C TYR A 14 6.11 -17.20 10.52
N ASP A 15 5.54 -16.05 10.88
CA ASP A 15 4.25 -15.58 10.39
C ASP A 15 4.42 -14.68 9.16
N GLN A 16 3.54 -14.82 8.17
CA GLN A 16 3.45 -13.89 7.05
C GLN A 16 2.89 -12.54 7.52
N GLY A 17 3.54 -11.46 7.12
CA GLY A 17 3.13 -10.11 7.49
C GLY A 17 4.16 -9.08 7.08
N ALA A 18 3.90 -7.82 7.43
CA ALA A 18 4.84 -6.73 7.25
C ALA A 18 5.28 -6.21 8.62
N VAL A 19 6.59 -6.10 8.82
CA VAL A 19 7.15 -5.36 9.95
C VAL A 19 6.93 -3.88 9.68
N VAL A 20 6.03 -3.26 10.45
CA VAL A 20 5.68 -1.84 10.29
C VAL A 20 6.50 -0.91 11.19
N ALA A 21 7.06 -1.46 12.28
CA ALA A 21 7.92 -0.75 13.22
C ALA A 21 8.77 -1.76 14.00
N VAL A 22 9.94 -1.31 14.45
CA VAL A 22 10.82 -2.05 15.37
C VAL A 22 11.10 -1.13 16.55
N ALA A 23 10.94 -1.63 17.77
CA ALA A 23 11.23 -0.90 19.00
C ALA A 23 12.32 -1.63 19.78
N PHE A 24 13.30 -0.87 20.28
CA PHE A 24 14.36 -1.38 21.15
C PHE A 24 14.05 -1.00 22.59
N THR A 25 14.28 -1.93 23.50
CA THR A 25 14.17 -1.70 24.94
C THR A 25 15.41 -2.24 25.63
N ALA A 26 15.91 -1.50 26.61
CA ALA A 26 16.98 -1.94 27.49
C ALA A 26 16.46 -1.91 28.92
N VAL A 27 16.72 -2.97 29.67
CA VAL A 27 16.31 -3.10 31.07
C VAL A 27 17.54 -3.39 31.92
N ASP A 28 17.64 -2.73 33.06
CA ASP A 28 18.60 -3.08 34.09
C ASP A 28 17.92 -3.98 35.12
N ALA A 29 18.38 -5.22 35.20
CA ALA A 29 17.88 -6.21 36.15
C ALA A 29 18.29 -5.88 37.61
N SER A 30 19.17 -4.91 37.82
CA SER A 30 19.73 -4.55 39.11
C SER A 30 18.84 -3.66 39.98
N GLY A 31 17.73 -3.13 39.45
CA GLY A 31 16.81 -2.23 40.18
C GLY A 31 16.16 -2.78 41.47
N TYR A 32 16.41 -4.05 41.83
CA TYR A 32 16.02 -4.66 43.11
C TYR A 32 17.22 -5.05 44.01
N ALA A 33 18.46 -4.79 43.58
CA ALA A 33 19.68 -5.16 44.28
C ALA A 33 20.18 -3.99 45.13
N SER A 34 20.37 -4.22 46.44
CA SER A 34 20.93 -3.20 47.33
C SER A 34 22.37 -2.85 46.94
N GLY A 35 22.68 -1.55 46.85
CA GLY A 35 24.03 -1.05 46.59
C GLY A 35 24.41 -0.92 45.12
N THR A 36 23.45 -0.97 44.19
CA THR A 36 23.68 -0.68 42.77
C THR A 36 23.30 0.78 42.45
N ALA A 37 24.00 1.40 41.50
CA ALA A 37 23.77 2.78 41.12
C ALA A 37 22.51 2.86 40.23
N ASP A 38 21.52 3.64 40.66
CA ASP A 38 20.14 3.64 40.12
C ASP A 38 19.98 4.09 38.65
N ASP A 39 21.03 4.55 37.97
CA ASP A 39 20.93 5.12 36.62
C ASP A 39 21.94 4.49 35.63
N PHE A 40 21.42 3.88 34.55
CA PHE A 40 22.20 3.46 33.39
C PHE A 40 21.73 4.21 32.14
N TRP A 41 22.67 4.57 31.26
CA TRP A 41 22.39 5.27 30.01
C TRP A 41 22.65 4.33 28.84
N VAL A 42 21.71 4.26 27.91
CA VAL A 42 21.86 3.49 26.67
C VAL A 42 21.86 4.44 25.50
N TYR A 43 22.96 4.43 24.76
CA TYR A 43 23.10 5.13 23.48
C TYR A 43 22.93 4.09 22.37
N TRP A 44 21.97 4.35 21.48
CA TRP A 44 21.74 3.54 20.29
C TRP A 44 22.33 4.27 19.09
N ASP A 45 23.62 4.07 18.82
CA ASP A 45 24.28 4.59 17.63
C ASP A 45 24.54 3.45 16.62
N ASP A 46 24.66 3.81 15.34
CA ASP A 46 24.97 2.90 14.22
C ASP A 46 24.03 1.68 14.07
N LEU A 47 22.72 1.91 14.15
CA LEU A 47 21.72 0.87 13.90
C LEU A 47 21.57 0.56 12.41
N THR A 48 21.81 -0.71 12.04
CA THR A 48 21.46 -1.26 10.72
C THR A 48 20.42 -2.36 10.86
N ILE A 49 19.28 -2.21 10.20
CA ILE A 49 18.25 -3.26 10.10
C ILE A 49 18.35 -3.93 8.74
N GLN A 50 18.64 -5.23 8.73
CA GLN A 50 18.55 -6.07 7.54
C GLN A 50 17.25 -6.89 7.62
N TYR A 51 16.50 -6.94 6.53
CA TYR A 51 15.28 -7.73 6.46
C TYR A 51 15.18 -8.49 5.14
N SER A 52 14.47 -9.61 5.19
CA SER A 52 13.98 -10.33 4.01
C SER A 52 12.47 -10.32 4.04
N ALA A 53 11.83 -10.15 2.89
CA ALA A 53 10.38 -10.16 2.76
C ALA A 53 9.95 -11.15 1.68
N CYS A 54 8.73 -11.66 1.81
CA CYS A 54 8.13 -12.45 0.74
C CYS A 54 8.02 -11.62 -0.55
N PRO A 55 8.24 -12.24 -1.72
CA PRO A 55 7.96 -11.57 -2.98
C PRO A 55 6.47 -11.18 -3.06
N PRO A 56 6.11 -10.21 -3.92
CA PRO A 56 4.72 -9.91 -4.21
C PRO A 56 3.97 -11.14 -4.74
N PRO A 57 2.61 -11.17 -4.61
CA PRO A 57 1.81 -12.25 -5.18
C PRO A 57 2.07 -12.43 -6.68
N ALA A 58 1.95 -13.67 -7.17
CA ALA A 58 2.21 -13.98 -8.57
C ALA A 58 1.43 -13.06 -9.53
N GLY A 59 2.12 -12.57 -10.57
CA GLY A 59 1.55 -11.64 -11.56
C GLY A 59 1.57 -10.16 -11.14
N TRP A 60 1.97 -9.85 -9.90
CA TRP A 60 2.23 -8.49 -9.47
C TRP A 60 3.70 -8.12 -9.67
N SER A 61 3.91 -6.89 -10.12
CA SER A 61 5.20 -6.22 -10.22
C SER A 61 5.23 -5.02 -9.28
N VAL A 62 6.42 -4.59 -8.90
CA VAL A 62 6.64 -3.51 -7.95
C VAL A 62 7.63 -2.51 -8.53
N ALA A 63 7.32 -1.23 -8.37
CA ALA A 63 8.24 -0.13 -8.60
C ALA A 63 8.45 0.64 -7.29
N GLY A 64 9.72 0.81 -6.91
CA GLY A 64 10.13 1.39 -5.62
C GLY A 64 10.26 0.33 -4.51
N SER A 65 10.67 0.80 -3.34
CA SER A 65 10.68 0.01 -2.10
C SER A 65 9.33 0.18 -1.38
N TYR A 66 8.99 -0.72 -0.44
CA TYR A 66 7.77 -0.65 0.40
C TYR A 66 6.48 -1.26 -0.18
N VAL A 67 6.60 -2.39 -0.87
CA VAL A 67 5.47 -3.30 -1.15
C VAL A 67 5.73 -4.65 -0.51
N TRP A 68 4.78 -5.14 0.28
CA TRP A 68 4.92 -6.42 1.00
C TRP A 68 3.65 -7.26 0.91
N GLN A 69 3.84 -8.56 0.75
CA GLN A 69 2.76 -9.52 0.90
C GLN A 69 2.53 -9.82 2.39
N SER A 70 1.28 -9.72 2.82
CA SER A 70 0.78 -10.22 4.12
C SER A 70 -0.20 -11.38 3.87
N TYR A 71 -0.58 -12.15 4.91
CA TYR A 71 -1.47 -13.32 4.76
C TYR A 71 -2.74 -13.02 3.96
N THR A 72 -3.36 -11.86 4.20
CA THR A 72 -4.69 -11.54 3.65
C THR A 72 -4.72 -10.31 2.75
N TYR A 73 -3.58 -9.63 2.55
CA TYR A 73 -3.52 -8.42 1.72
C TYR A 73 -2.12 -8.11 1.20
N LEU A 74 -2.06 -7.37 0.10
CA LEU A 74 -0.85 -6.68 -0.37
C LEU A 74 -0.79 -5.31 0.30
N LEU A 75 0.31 -5.02 1.01
CA LEU A 75 0.60 -3.72 1.60
C LEU A 75 1.41 -2.88 0.61
N VAL A 76 0.91 -1.71 0.27
CA VAL A 76 1.65 -0.70 -0.52
C VAL A 76 1.83 0.53 0.36
N SER A 77 3.08 0.94 0.58
CA SER A 77 3.41 2.07 1.44
C SER A 77 4.28 3.13 0.75
N GLY A 78 4.34 4.33 1.32
CA GLY A 78 5.22 5.41 0.89
C GLY A 78 4.90 5.91 -0.52
N SER A 79 5.88 5.85 -1.41
CA SER A 79 5.76 6.25 -2.82
C SER A 79 5.77 5.06 -3.79
N ALA A 80 5.65 3.84 -3.28
CA ALA A 80 5.73 2.62 -4.09
C ALA A 80 4.50 2.45 -4.99
N THR A 81 4.69 1.69 -6.06
CA THR A 81 3.60 1.25 -6.94
C THR A 81 3.60 -0.27 -7.03
N ALA A 82 2.46 -0.89 -6.75
CA ALA A 82 2.22 -2.29 -7.05
C ALA A 82 1.26 -2.38 -8.23
N TYR A 83 1.61 -3.12 -9.27
CA TYR A 83 0.85 -3.15 -10.51
C TYR A 83 0.88 -4.52 -11.17
N ARG A 84 -0.07 -4.77 -12.05
CA ARG A 84 -0.09 -5.95 -12.91
C ARG A 84 -0.55 -5.59 -14.31
N GLY A 85 -0.17 -6.42 -15.29
CA GLY A 85 -0.68 -6.31 -16.66
C GLY A 85 -2.20 -6.42 -16.70
N LEU A 86 -2.82 -5.67 -17.61
CA LEU A 86 -4.23 -5.83 -17.93
C LEU A 86 -4.50 -7.25 -18.42
N VAL A 87 -5.65 -7.81 -18.01
CA VAL A 87 -6.07 -9.14 -18.41
C VAL A 87 -6.79 -9.06 -19.75
N GLY A 88 -6.36 -9.86 -20.72
CA GLY A 88 -6.99 -9.91 -22.04
C GLY A 88 -8.48 -10.25 -21.94
N GLY A 89 -9.33 -9.45 -22.57
CA GLY A 89 -10.80 -9.59 -22.55
C GLY A 89 -11.49 -9.00 -21.31
N ALA A 90 -10.76 -8.54 -20.29
CA ALA A 90 -11.38 -7.88 -19.14
C ALA A 90 -11.79 -6.44 -19.47
N LEU A 91 -13.04 -6.11 -19.17
CA LEU A 91 -13.63 -4.77 -19.32
C LEU A 91 -13.65 -3.98 -18.01
N THR A 92 -13.52 -4.67 -16.87
CA THR A 92 -13.61 -4.04 -15.56
C THR A 92 -12.67 -4.67 -14.54
N TYR A 93 -12.16 -3.83 -13.64
CA TYR A 93 -11.25 -4.19 -12.57
C TYR A 93 -11.78 -3.67 -11.23
N VAL A 94 -12.29 -4.58 -10.43
CA VAL A 94 -12.90 -4.28 -9.13
C VAL A 94 -11.91 -4.62 -8.03
N ALA A 95 -11.62 -3.65 -7.17
CA ALA A 95 -10.72 -3.81 -6.04
C ALA A 95 -11.43 -3.54 -4.71
N ASN A 96 -11.13 -4.37 -3.71
CA ASN A 96 -11.39 -4.09 -2.30
C ASN A 96 -10.08 -3.70 -1.62
N PHE A 97 -9.99 -2.44 -1.19
CA PHE A 97 -8.82 -1.94 -0.48
C PHE A 97 -9.21 -0.92 0.59
N SER A 98 -8.32 -0.73 1.56
CA SER A 98 -8.46 0.27 2.62
C SER A 98 -7.19 1.10 2.77
N GLY A 99 -7.32 2.24 3.47
CA GLY A 99 -6.21 3.13 3.78
C GLY A 99 -6.18 4.37 2.89
N VAL A 100 -4.97 4.87 2.65
CA VAL A 100 -4.72 6.12 1.92
C VAL A 100 -3.82 5.81 0.73
N GLY A 101 -4.17 6.30 -0.46
CA GLY A 101 -3.38 6.08 -1.68
C GLY A 101 -4.22 6.22 -2.94
N ALA A 102 -3.83 5.55 -4.02
CA ALA A 102 -4.57 5.53 -5.27
C ALA A 102 -4.73 4.11 -5.82
N TYR A 103 -5.87 3.87 -6.46
CA TYR A 103 -6.11 2.73 -7.35
C TYR A 103 -6.33 3.27 -8.75
N ALA A 104 -5.50 2.83 -9.71
CA ALA A 104 -5.42 3.46 -11.01
C ALA A 104 -5.08 2.48 -12.13
N VAL A 105 -5.43 2.91 -13.33
CA VAL A 105 -4.91 2.38 -14.58
C VAL A 105 -3.72 3.22 -15.00
N PHE A 106 -2.64 2.54 -15.39
CA PHE A 106 -1.37 3.16 -15.73
C PHE A 106 -0.96 2.91 -17.18
N ASP A 107 -0.15 3.84 -17.71
CA ASP A 107 0.60 3.65 -18.94
C ASP A 107 1.88 2.83 -18.73
N SER A 108 2.67 2.64 -19.80
CA SER A 108 3.93 1.88 -19.77
C SER A 108 5.00 2.47 -18.85
N SER A 109 4.91 3.76 -18.51
CA SER A 109 5.82 4.47 -17.61
C SER A 109 5.34 4.53 -16.17
N LEU A 110 4.25 3.83 -15.85
CA LEU A 110 3.52 3.90 -14.56
C LEU A 110 2.93 5.30 -14.28
N GLY A 111 2.70 6.09 -15.33
CA GLY A 111 1.90 7.31 -15.28
C GLY A 111 0.43 6.97 -15.08
N VAL A 112 -0.25 7.68 -14.17
CA VAL A 112 -1.70 7.49 -13.95
C VAL A 112 -2.44 8.01 -15.17
N ILE A 113 -3.18 7.13 -15.86
CA ILE A 113 -4.09 7.50 -16.94
C ILE A 113 -5.42 7.95 -16.33
N PHE A 114 -6.01 7.09 -15.50
CA PHE A 114 -7.18 7.44 -14.71
C PHE A 114 -7.28 6.53 -13.47
N GLY A 115 -8.11 6.92 -12.51
CA GLY A 115 -8.32 6.12 -11.31
C GLY A 115 -8.99 6.92 -10.21
N VAL A 116 -8.73 6.52 -8.98
CA VAL A 116 -9.19 7.23 -7.79
C VAL A 116 -8.07 7.36 -6.78
N SER A 117 -7.97 8.53 -6.17
CA SER A 117 -7.23 8.74 -4.93
C SER A 117 -8.18 8.70 -3.74
N VAL A 118 -7.75 8.02 -2.69
CA VAL A 118 -8.49 7.79 -1.46
C VAL A 118 -7.67 8.32 -0.29
N SER A 119 -8.28 9.14 0.55
CA SER A 119 -7.71 9.61 1.81
C SER A 119 -8.74 9.44 2.92
N GLY A 120 -8.71 8.27 3.58
CA GLY A 120 -9.76 7.85 4.50
C GLY A 120 -11.06 7.62 3.72
N SER A 121 -12.11 8.37 4.04
CA SER A 121 -13.39 8.29 3.33
C SER A 121 -13.56 9.37 2.25
N LEU A 122 -12.53 10.17 1.97
CA LEU A 122 -12.55 11.16 0.89
C LEU A 122 -12.04 10.54 -0.40
N PHE A 123 -12.82 10.66 -1.47
CA PHE A 123 -12.52 10.12 -2.79
C PHE A 123 -12.34 11.23 -3.81
N THR A 124 -11.33 11.10 -4.66
CA THR A 124 -11.04 12.04 -5.75
C THR A 124 -10.76 11.24 -7.01
N ALA A 125 -11.55 11.46 -8.07
CA ALA A 125 -11.27 10.89 -9.38
C ALA A 125 -9.98 11.51 -9.95
N LEU A 126 -9.16 10.67 -10.58
CA LEU A 126 -7.94 11.03 -11.27
C LEU A 126 -8.16 10.82 -12.76
N CYS A 127 -7.89 11.83 -13.58
CA CYS A 127 -7.99 11.78 -15.04
C CYS A 127 -6.71 12.38 -15.65
N GLY A 128 -5.60 11.65 -15.53
CA GLY A 128 -4.28 12.11 -15.93
C GLY A 128 -3.83 13.29 -15.06
N GLY A 129 -3.66 14.46 -15.69
CA GLY A 129 -3.27 15.69 -14.99
C GLY A 129 -4.41 16.41 -14.26
N LEU A 130 -5.65 15.93 -14.38
CA LEU A 130 -6.82 16.52 -13.74
C LEU A 130 -7.32 15.65 -12.58
N SER A 131 -7.92 16.29 -11.59
CA SER A 131 -8.55 15.63 -10.46
C SER A 131 -9.91 16.25 -10.15
N THR A 132 -10.90 15.42 -9.79
CA THR A 132 -12.23 15.90 -9.40
C THR A 132 -12.68 15.24 -8.10
N PRO A 133 -13.01 16.02 -7.05
CA PRO A 133 -13.54 15.46 -5.81
C PRO A 133 -14.86 14.72 -6.06
N LEU A 134 -14.96 13.49 -5.55
CA LEU A 134 -16.19 12.69 -5.54
C LEU A 134 -16.94 12.79 -4.20
N GLY A 135 -16.30 13.36 -3.18
CA GLY A 135 -16.88 13.63 -1.87
C GLY A 135 -16.48 12.62 -0.80
N PHE A 136 -17.18 12.72 0.33
CA PHE A 136 -17.01 11.86 1.51
C PHE A 136 -17.95 10.65 1.40
N LEU A 137 -17.39 9.45 1.18
CA LEU A 137 -18.10 8.20 0.92
C LEU A 137 -17.76 7.15 1.99
N PRO A 138 -18.25 7.27 3.23
CA PRO A 138 -17.87 6.39 4.34
C PRO A 138 -18.38 4.95 4.18
N ALA A 139 -19.39 4.73 3.34
CA ALA A 139 -19.92 3.41 3.00
C ALA A 139 -19.14 2.71 1.87
N ALA A 140 -18.14 3.35 1.27
CA ALA A 140 -17.38 2.77 0.18
C ALA A 140 -16.63 1.50 0.63
N ARG A 141 -16.69 0.47 -0.22
CA ARG A 141 -15.97 -0.80 -0.05
C ARG A 141 -15.22 -1.23 -1.28
N TYR A 142 -15.75 -0.96 -2.46
CA TYR A 142 -15.14 -1.37 -3.70
C TYR A 142 -14.93 -0.18 -4.62
N VAL A 143 -13.80 -0.21 -5.32
CA VAL A 143 -13.55 0.68 -6.45
C VAL A 143 -13.49 -0.16 -7.70
N GLU A 144 -14.22 0.25 -8.71
CA GLU A 144 -14.25 -0.37 -10.01
C GLU A 144 -13.69 0.60 -11.06
N LEU A 145 -12.72 0.13 -11.84
CA LEU A 145 -12.13 0.85 -12.96
C LEU A 145 -12.45 0.12 -14.27
N ARG A 146 -12.97 0.84 -15.26
CA ARG A 146 -13.23 0.31 -16.60
C ARG A 146 -12.39 1.06 -17.63
N PRO A 147 -11.25 0.50 -18.07
CA PRO A 147 -10.47 1.06 -19.17
C PRO A 147 -11.15 0.69 -20.50
N LEU A 148 -11.97 1.59 -21.02
CA LEU A 148 -12.66 1.44 -22.31
C LEU A 148 -11.87 2.13 -23.43
N ASN A 149 -12.36 2.08 -24.66
CA ASN A 149 -11.66 2.65 -25.81
C ASN A 149 -11.63 4.20 -25.75
N GLY A 150 -10.55 4.77 -25.20
CA GLY A 150 -10.37 6.22 -25.00
C GLY A 150 -11.16 6.83 -23.83
N PHE A 151 -11.80 5.99 -23.01
CA PHE A 151 -12.61 6.44 -21.88
C PHE A 151 -12.40 5.55 -20.66
N GLY A 152 -12.11 6.16 -19.52
CA GLY A 152 -11.96 5.51 -18.22
C GLY A 152 -13.17 5.79 -17.35
N ASP A 153 -13.81 4.74 -16.87
CA ASP A 153 -14.93 4.86 -15.93
C ASP A 153 -14.46 4.51 -14.53
N VAL A 154 -14.63 5.44 -13.59
CA VAL A 154 -14.31 5.29 -12.17
C VAL A 154 -15.62 5.14 -11.42
N ILE A 155 -15.85 4.00 -10.77
CA ILE A 155 -17.09 3.73 -10.04
C ILE A 155 -16.74 3.35 -8.60
N ILE A 156 -17.31 4.06 -7.63
CA ILE A 156 -17.19 3.76 -6.20
C ILE A 156 -18.46 3.07 -5.75
N ARG A 157 -18.32 1.92 -5.08
CA ARG A 157 -19.45 1.09 -4.65
C ARG A 157 -19.42 0.81 -3.16
N ASP A 158 -20.62 0.62 -2.61
CA ASP A 158 -20.79 0.11 -1.25
C ASP A 158 -20.60 -1.42 -1.17
N GLN A 159 -20.82 -1.98 0.02
CA GLN A 159 -20.67 -3.42 0.28
C GLN A 159 -21.68 -4.32 -0.45
N TYR A 160 -22.81 -3.76 -0.89
CA TYR A 160 -23.87 -4.46 -1.61
C TYR A 160 -23.76 -4.26 -3.14
N GLY A 161 -22.76 -3.49 -3.59
CA GLY A 161 -22.52 -3.20 -5.00
C GLY A 161 -23.28 -1.98 -5.52
N ALA A 162 -24.01 -1.24 -4.68
CA ALA A 162 -24.67 -0.01 -5.10
C ALA A 162 -23.64 1.07 -5.45
N ILE A 163 -23.92 1.85 -6.50
CA ILE A 163 -23.03 2.93 -6.95
C ILE A 163 -23.20 4.12 -6.01
N LEU A 164 -22.11 4.51 -5.34
CA LEU A 164 -22.04 5.68 -4.48
C LEU A 164 -21.57 6.92 -5.24
N ALA A 165 -20.62 6.73 -6.16
CA ALA A 165 -20.12 7.78 -7.04
C ALA A 165 -19.64 7.17 -8.36
N ARG A 166 -19.68 7.96 -9.43
CA ARG A 166 -19.16 7.57 -10.73
C ARG A 166 -18.60 8.79 -11.46
N TYR A 167 -17.47 8.62 -12.12
CA TYR A 167 -16.83 9.68 -12.88
C TYR A 167 -16.16 9.15 -14.13
N GLY A 168 -16.30 9.88 -15.23
CA GLY A 168 -15.73 9.53 -16.53
C GLY A 168 -14.50 10.37 -16.84
N CYS A 169 -13.42 9.73 -17.27
CA CYS A 169 -12.18 10.36 -17.72
C CYS A 169 -11.96 10.05 -19.21
N ILE A 170 -11.84 11.07 -20.06
CA ILE A 170 -11.35 10.86 -21.43
C ILE A 170 -9.83 10.75 -21.38
N TYR A 171 -9.26 9.78 -22.09
CA TYR A 171 -7.81 9.63 -22.19
C TYR A 171 -7.36 9.22 -23.59
N THR A 172 -6.11 9.55 -23.92
CA THR A 172 -5.45 9.17 -25.17
C THR A 172 -4.26 8.23 -24.95
N ALA A 173 -3.70 8.20 -23.73
CA ALA A 173 -2.63 7.28 -23.38
C ALA A 173 -3.13 5.82 -23.39
N ALA A 174 -2.29 4.90 -23.83
CA ALA A 174 -2.62 3.48 -23.90
C ALA A 174 -2.56 2.82 -22.50
N PRO A 175 -3.66 2.27 -21.97
CA PRO A 175 -3.64 1.48 -20.76
C PRO A 175 -2.71 0.26 -20.89
N GLN A 176 -1.85 0.05 -19.90
CA GLN A 176 -0.93 -1.10 -19.85
C GLN A 176 -1.09 -1.89 -18.55
N PHE A 177 -1.34 -1.18 -17.45
CA PHE A 177 -1.38 -1.78 -16.13
C PHE A 177 -2.59 -1.31 -15.33
N VAL A 178 -2.94 -2.09 -14.33
CA VAL A 178 -3.84 -1.71 -13.24
C VAL A 178 -3.13 -1.95 -11.92
N GLY A 179 -3.34 -1.08 -10.93
CA GLY A 179 -2.68 -1.26 -9.65
C GLY A 179 -2.84 -0.10 -8.69
N PHE A 180 -1.96 -0.08 -7.69
CA PHE A 180 -2.05 0.77 -6.52
C PHE A 180 -0.79 1.58 -6.35
N ARG A 181 -0.93 2.83 -5.93
CA ARG A 181 0.19 3.73 -5.70
C ARG A 181 -0.02 4.60 -4.48
N GLY A 182 1.07 4.75 -3.71
CA GLY A 182 1.21 5.79 -2.71
C GLY A 182 0.41 5.58 -1.42
N GLY A 183 0.81 6.30 -0.38
CA GLY A 183 0.16 6.29 0.93
C GLY A 183 0.32 4.96 1.66
N LEU A 184 -0.58 4.62 2.58
CA LEU A 184 -0.62 3.32 3.27
C LEU A 184 -1.88 2.57 2.82
N LEU A 185 -1.75 1.66 1.85
CA LEU A 185 -2.84 0.88 1.28
C LEU A 185 -2.76 -0.59 1.66
N ARG A 186 -3.90 -1.15 2.07
CA ARG A 186 -4.10 -2.61 2.18
C ARG A 186 -5.04 -3.08 1.09
N VAL A 187 -4.55 -3.91 0.19
CA VAL A 187 -5.27 -4.44 -0.96
C VAL A 187 -5.64 -5.89 -0.70
N TYR A 188 -6.94 -6.17 -0.58
CA TYR A 188 -7.43 -7.52 -0.25
C TYR A 188 -7.67 -8.35 -1.51
N ASN A 189 -8.18 -7.73 -2.58
CA ASN A 189 -8.32 -8.38 -3.88
C ASN A 189 -8.33 -7.38 -5.04
N VAL A 190 -8.07 -7.89 -6.24
CA VAL A 190 -8.44 -7.26 -7.51
C VAL A 190 -9.00 -8.33 -8.42
N THR A 191 -10.25 -8.15 -8.83
CA THR A 191 -10.95 -9.05 -9.75
C THR A 191 -11.09 -8.36 -11.10
N ALA A 192 -10.62 -9.04 -12.16
CA ALA A 192 -10.80 -8.62 -13.54
C ALA A 192 -11.97 -9.42 -14.15
N LEU A 193 -12.94 -8.73 -14.77
CA LEU A 193 -14.13 -9.35 -15.38
C LEU A 193 -14.31 -8.83 -16.81
N GLY A 194 -14.77 -9.70 -17.71
CA GLY A 194 -15.03 -9.44 -19.13
C GLY A 194 -16.48 -9.67 -19.51
#